data_AF-A0A0Q6NVU8-F1
#
_entry.id   AF-A0A0Q6NVU8-F1
#
_cell.length_a   1.000
_cell.length_b   1.000
_cell.length_c   1.000
_cell.angle_alpha   90.00
_cell.angle_beta   90.00
_cell.angle_gamma   90.00
#
_symmetry.space_group_name_H-M   'P 1'
#
loop_
_entity.id
_entity.type
_entity.pdbx_description
1 polymer ?
#
loop_
_entity_poly.entity_id
_entity_poly.type
_entity_poly.pdbx_seq_one_letter_code
_entity_poly.pdbx_strand_id
1 'polypeptide(L)'
;MTLEEVSWIATAVSLPLAVAAVLYSAYQTSLARRATAASMMLSATSAFSEAWRAFGEAQTAKDQESSFADILNLLEACCASHRDGLSAGHSGAVLTNYLVAVLVDIDSEPRAIELFKRLLETKTTFDEIRRFLAKMRGKRANRLARLTEAAGPPASLN
;
A
#
# COMPACT_ATOMS: atom_id res chain seq x y z
N MET A 1 -52.49 8.61 28.55
CA MET A 1 -51.38 8.29 27.63
C MET A 1 -51.72 6.99 26.94
N THR A 2 -52.18 7.07 25.70
CA THR A 2 -52.54 5.89 24.89
C THR A 2 -51.28 5.27 24.30
N LEU A 3 -51.30 3.97 24.00
CA LEU A 3 -50.16 3.23 23.43
C LEU A 3 -49.66 3.85 22.11
N GLU A 4 -50.53 4.53 21.36
CA GLU A 4 -50.18 5.26 20.13
C GLU A 4 -49.31 6.50 20.40
N GLU A 5 -49.53 7.20 21.52
CA GLU A 5 -48.71 8.37 21.89
C GLU A 5 -47.28 7.99 22.25
N VAL A 6 -47.08 6.83 22.87
CA VAL A 6 -45.75 6.31 23.21
C VAL A 6 -45.01 5.84 21.96
N SER A 7 -45.74 5.29 20.98
CA SER A 7 -45.16 4.75 19.74
C SER A 7 -44.55 5.85 18.86
N TRP A 8 -45.25 6.96 18.62
CA TRP A 8 -44.68 8.03 17.78
C TRP A 8 -43.51 8.75 18.47
N ILE A 9 -43.53 8.90 19.80
CA ILE A 9 -42.41 9.46 20.57
C ILE A 9 -41.20 8.54 20.50
N ALA A 10 -41.40 7.23 20.65
CA ALA A 10 -40.34 6.24 20.51
C ALA A 10 -39.72 6.26 19.10
N THR A 11 -40.53 6.40 18.04
CA THR A 11 -40.03 6.52 16.65
C THR A 11 -39.36 7.88 16.38
N ALA A 12 -39.88 8.97 16.93
CA ALA A 12 -39.35 10.32 16.75
C ALA A 12 -37.98 10.51 17.44
N VAL A 13 -37.72 9.79 18.54
CA VAL A 13 -36.44 9.85 19.27
C VAL A 13 -35.43 8.80 18.78
N SER A 14 -35.90 7.61 18.38
CA SER A 14 -35.01 6.53 17.93
C SER A 14 -34.37 6.79 16.57
N LEU A 15 -35.07 7.46 15.64
CA LEU A 15 -34.52 7.75 14.31
C LEU A 15 -33.33 8.72 14.36
N PRO A 16 -33.38 9.88 15.06
CA PRO A 16 -32.20 10.74 15.23
C PRO A 16 -31.04 10.04 15.94
N LEU A 17 -31.33 9.20 16.93
CA LEU A 17 -30.31 8.46 17.67
C LEU A 17 -29.60 7.43 16.78
N ALA A 18 -30.34 6.70 15.94
CA ALA A 18 -29.78 5.76 14.99
C ALA A 18 -28.90 6.48 13.94
N VAL A 19 -29.35 7.63 13.43
CA VAL A 19 -28.55 8.46 12.52
C VAL A 19 -27.27 8.95 13.20
N ALA A 20 -27.36 9.45 14.44
CA ALA A 20 -26.20 9.89 15.21
C ALA A 20 -25.21 8.74 15.46
N ALA A 21 -25.72 7.53 15.76
CA ALA A 21 -24.88 6.35 15.93
C ALA A 21 -24.13 5.98 14.64
N VAL A 22 -24.80 6.00 13.49
CA VAL A 22 -24.15 5.73 12.19
C VAL A 22 -23.10 6.78 11.86
N LEU A 23 -23.40 8.07 12.09
CA LEU A 23 -22.43 9.15 11.88
C LEU A 23 -21.22 9.02 12.81
N TYR A 24 -21.45 8.65 14.06
CA TYR A 24 -20.39 8.42 15.03
C TYR A 24 -19.53 7.20 14.66
N SER A 25 -20.14 6.09 14.24
CA SER A 25 -19.43 4.91 13.73
C SER A 25 -18.63 5.22 12.48
N ALA A 26 -19.16 6.02 11.55
CA ALA A 26 -18.46 6.48 10.37
C ALA A 26 -17.26 7.37 10.73
N TYR A 27 -17.46 8.30 11.68
CA TYR A 27 -16.40 9.16 12.18
C TYR A 27 -15.28 8.36 12.86
N GLN A 28 -15.61 7.46 13.78
CA GLN A 28 -14.63 6.57 14.43
C GLN A 28 -13.89 5.70 13.43
N THR A 29 -14.59 5.13 12.44
CA THR A 29 -13.96 4.34 11.37
C THR A 29 -12.96 5.18 10.59
N SER A 30 -13.28 6.45 10.33
CA SER A 30 -12.37 7.36 9.62
C SER A 30 -11.10 7.66 10.42
N LEU A 31 -11.21 7.86 11.74
CA LEU A 31 -10.07 8.07 12.63
C LEU A 31 -9.23 6.80 12.77
N ALA A 32 -9.89 5.65 12.96
CA ALA A 32 -9.23 4.35 13.04
C ALA A 32 -8.42 4.07 11.77
N ARG A 33 -8.99 4.31 10.57
CA ARG A 33 -8.26 4.17 9.29
C ARG A 33 -7.01 5.05 9.23
N ARG A 34 -7.08 6.30 9.72
CA ARG A 34 -5.91 7.20 9.75
C ARG A 34 -4.83 6.70 10.70
N ALA A 35 -5.21 6.25 11.89
CA ALA A 35 -4.28 5.69 12.87
C ALA A 35 -3.61 4.40 12.35
N THR A 36 -4.40 3.48 11.77
CA THR A 36 -3.89 2.26 11.14
C THR A 36 -2.93 2.58 9.99
N ALA A 37 -3.27 3.53 9.12
CA ALA A 37 -2.39 3.94 8.03
C ALA A 37 -1.07 4.54 8.53
N ALA A 38 -1.10 5.36 9.58
CA ALA A 38 0.11 5.92 10.19
C ALA A 38 0.99 4.83 10.83
N SER A 39 0.39 3.89 11.57
CA SER A 39 1.11 2.74 12.13
C SER A 39 1.74 1.90 11.03
N MET A 40 0.99 1.60 9.97
CA MET A 40 1.48 0.82 8.84
C MET A 40 2.65 1.52 8.14
N MET A 41 2.59 2.85 7.95
CA MET A 41 3.71 3.62 7.40
C MET A 41 4.94 3.57 8.28
N LEU A 42 4.79 3.71 9.59
CA LEU A 42 5.91 3.66 10.51
C LEU A 42 6.58 2.28 10.47
N SER A 43 5.78 1.21 10.55
CA SER A 43 6.26 -0.17 10.46
C SER A 43 6.89 -0.49 9.10
N ALA A 44 6.29 0.00 8.00
CA ALA A 44 6.87 -0.16 6.67
C ALA A 44 8.21 0.57 6.57
N THR A 45 8.29 1.81 7.05
CA THR A 45 9.53 2.60 7.01
C THR A 45 10.66 1.93 7.79
N SER A 46 10.38 1.43 8.99
CA SER A 46 11.38 0.70 9.76
C SER A 46 11.81 -0.60 9.07
N ALA A 47 10.86 -1.38 8.55
CA ALA A 47 11.15 -2.64 7.88
C ALA A 47 11.95 -2.43 6.58
N PHE A 48 11.61 -1.41 5.79
CA PHE A 48 12.39 -1.04 4.60
C PHE A 48 13.79 -0.58 4.95
N SER A 49 13.94 0.26 5.97
CA SER A 49 15.26 0.72 6.40
C SER A 49 16.14 -0.43 6.87
N GLU A 50 15.57 -1.39 7.60
CA GLU A 50 16.28 -2.59 8.07
C GLU A 50 16.68 -3.51 6.90
N ALA A 51 15.75 -3.77 5.97
CA ALA A 51 16.03 -4.59 4.80
C ALA A 51 17.07 -3.95 3.87
N TRP A 52 17.02 -2.62 3.68
CA TRP A 52 18.04 -1.87 2.94
C TRP A 52 19.41 -1.95 3.60
N ARG A 53 19.46 -1.88 4.93
CA ARG A 53 20.71 -2.03 5.68
C ARG A 53 21.28 -3.45 5.51
N ALA A 54 20.45 -4.49 5.64
CA ALA A 54 20.87 -5.87 5.42
C ALA A 54 21.39 -6.08 3.99
N PHE A 55 20.73 -5.50 2.99
CA PHE A 55 21.17 -5.52 1.60
C PHE A 55 22.55 -4.86 1.39
N GLY A 56 22.80 -3.72 2.07
CA GLY A 56 24.07 -3.01 2.01
C GLY A 56 25.21 -3.68 2.78
N GLU A 57 24.89 -4.39 3.86
CA GLU A 57 25.84 -5.12 4.72
C GLU A 57 26.14 -6.54 4.21
N ALA A 58 25.37 -7.05 3.25
CA ALA A 58 25.53 -8.38 2.69
C ALA A 58 26.92 -8.58 2.05
N GLN A 59 27.61 -9.64 2.46
CA GLN A 59 28.98 -9.94 2.02
C GLN A 59 29.04 -10.87 0.81
N THR A 60 27.98 -11.65 0.59
CA THR A 60 27.90 -12.58 -0.55
C THR A 60 26.78 -12.16 -1.50
N ALA A 61 26.92 -12.49 -2.78
CA ALA A 61 25.89 -12.22 -3.79
C ALA A 61 24.57 -12.93 -3.46
N LYS A 62 24.63 -14.09 -2.81
CA LYS A 62 23.45 -14.86 -2.40
C LYS A 62 22.72 -14.18 -1.23
N ASP A 63 23.46 -13.72 -0.23
CA ASP A 63 22.86 -13.00 0.91
C ASP A 63 22.27 -11.67 0.43
N GLN A 64 22.96 -11.01 -0.49
CA GLN A 64 22.49 -9.77 -1.10
C GLN A 64 21.19 -9.97 -1.89
N GLU A 65 21.07 -11.02 -2.69
CA GLU A 65 19.83 -11.38 -3.38
C GLU A 65 18.70 -11.72 -2.40
N SER A 66 19.00 -12.46 -1.33
CA SER A 66 18.01 -12.79 -0.29
C SER A 66 17.50 -11.54 0.41
N SER A 67 18.38 -10.65 0.87
CA SER A 67 18.00 -9.40 1.53
C SER A 67 17.25 -8.46 0.57
N PHE A 68 17.59 -8.47 -0.72
CA PHE A 68 16.84 -7.70 -1.70
C PHE A 68 15.43 -8.28 -1.95
N ALA A 69 15.28 -9.60 -1.93
CA ALA A 69 13.97 -10.24 -2.03
C ALA A 69 13.04 -9.80 -0.88
N ASP A 70 13.58 -9.59 0.32
CA ASP A 70 12.81 -9.06 1.46
C ASP A 70 12.31 -7.63 1.21
N ILE A 71 13.12 -6.77 0.58
CA ILE A 71 12.69 -5.43 0.14
C ILE A 71 11.52 -5.53 -0.84
N LEU A 72 11.59 -6.46 -1.80
CA LEU A 72 10.52 -6.65 -2.79
C LEU A 72 9.25 -7.25 -2.16
N ASN A 73 9.39 -8.17 -1.22
CA ASN A 73 8.26 -8.73 -0.47
C ASN A 73 7.53 -7.63 0.33
N LEU A 74 8.27 -6.75 0.99
CA LEU A 74 7.70 -5.60 1.71
C LEU A 74 7.00 -4.63 0.74
N LEU A 75 7.60 -4.37 -0.40
CA LEU A 75 7.04 -3.50 -1.43
C LEU A 75 5.75 -4.08 -2.01
N GLU A 76 5.71 -5.40 -2.25
CA GLU A 76 4.52 -6.12 -2.69
C GLU A 76 3.38 -6.00 -1.68
N ALA A 77 3.65 -6.27 -0.40
CA ALA A 77 2.65 -6.18 0.66
C ALA A 77 2.07 -4.74 0.78
N CYS A 78 2.91 -3.73 0.63
CA CYS A 78 2.46 -2.33 0.67
C CYS A 78 1.68 -1.95 -0.59
N CYS A 79 2.07 -2.44 -1.77
CA CYS A 79 1.30 -2.27 -3.01
C CYS A 79 -0.07 -2.96 -2.93
N ALA A 80 -0.15 -4.16 -2.34
CA ALA A 80 -1.41 -4.86 -2.07
C ALA A 80 -2.32 -4.01 -1.16
N SER A 81 -1.79 -3.54 -0.04
CA SER A 81 -2.51 -2.71 0.92
C SER A 81 -3.01 -1.39 0.33
N HIS A 82 -2.23 -0.79 -0.57
CA HIS A 82 -2.64 0.38 -1.33
C HIS A 82 -3.79 0.07 -2.29
N ARG A 83 -3.76 -1.08 -2.97
CA ARG A 83 -4.85 -1.52 -3.85
C ARG A 83 -6.14 -1.76 -3.08
N ASP A 84 -6.04 -2.40 -1.92
CA ASP A 84 -7.19 -2.77 -1.10
C ASP A 84 -7.85 -1.57 -0.38
N GLY A 85 -7.32 -0.36 -0.57
CA GLY A 85 -7.93 0.87 -0.07
C GLY A 85 -7.84 1.03 1.44
N LEU A 86 -6.96 0.26 2.10
CA LEU A 86 -6.68 0.38 3.54
C LEU A 86 -6.23 1.80 3.92
N SER A 87 -5.63 2.51 2.97
CA SER A 87 -5.29 3.93 3.06
C SER A 87 -6.05 4.71 1.98
N ALA A 88 -7.19 5.30 2.33
CA ALA A 88 -7.96 6.17 1.43
C ALA A 88 -7.68 7.66 1.70
N GLY A 89 -7.97 8.53 0.73
CA GLY A 89 -7.78 9.97 0.86
C GLY A 89 -6.32 10.38 1.05
N HIS A 90 -6.05 11.26 2.02
CA HIS A 90 -4.70 11.80 2.26
C HIS A 90 -3.68 10.70 2.61
N SER A 91 -4.04 9.72 3.44
CA SER A 91 -3.16 8.60 3.80
C SER A 91 -2.77 7.75 2.59
N GLY A 92 -3.70 7.55 1.64
CA GLY A 92 -3.40 6.86 0.38
C GLY A 92 -2.40 7.60 -0.49
N ALA A 93 -2.48 8.94 -0.53
CA ALA A 93 -1.53 9.78 -1.25
C ALA A 93 -0.12 9.72 -0.64
N VAL A 94 -0.03 9.74 0.69
CA VAL A 94 1.25 9.59 1.40
C VAL A 94 1.85 8.20 1.13
N LEU A 95 1.04 7.13 1.18
CA LEU A 95 1.51 5.77 0.86
C LEU A 95 2.00 5.68 -0.59
N THR A 96 1.26 6.27 -1.53
CA THR A 96 1.67 6.34 -2.94
C THR A 96 3.03 7.04 -3.09
N ASN A 97 3.23 8.18 -2.44
CA ASN A 97 4.48 8.91 -2.52
C ASN A 97 5.64 8.12 -1.90
N TYR A 98 5.40 7.44 -0.78
CA TYR A 98 6.38 6.57 -0.14
C TYR A 98 6.80 5.40 -1.05
N LEU A 99 5.83 4.68 -1.64
CA LEU A 99 6.11 3.60 -2.58
C LEU A 99 6.91 4.07 -3.80
N VAL A 100 6.59 5.27 -4.30
CA VAL A 100 7.35 5.87 -5.40
C VAL A 100 8.77 6.22 -4.96
N ALA A 101 8.97 6.72 -3.75
CA ALA A 101 10.32 7.00 -3.23
C ALA A 101 11.16 5.72 -3.16
N VAL A 102 10.62 4.64 -2.58
CA VAL A 102 11.32 3.34 -2.53
C VAL A 102 11.69 2.84 -3.93
N LEU A 103 10.79 2.98 -4.92
CA LEU A 103 11.08 2.61 -6.30
C LEU A 103 12.17 3.49 -6.94
N VAL A 104 12.23 4.77 -6.60
CA VAL A 104 13.29 5.69 -7.04
C VAL A 104 14.62 5.30 -6.40
N ASP A 105 14.63 4.87 -5.14
CA ASP A 105 15.84 4.41 -4.46
C ASP A 105 16.36 3.12 -5.12
N ILE A 106 15.47 2.19 -5.47
CA ILE A 106 15.82 0.98 -6.26
C ILE A 106 16.41 1.35 -7.62
N ASP A 107 15.81 2.30 -8.35
CA ASP A 107 16.30 2.77 -9.66
C ASP A 107 17.67 3.45 -9.56
N SER A 108 17.98 4.04 -8.41
CA SER A 108 19.22 4.81 -8.19
C SER A 108 20.42 3.95 -7.81
N GLU A 109 20.21 2.71 -7.33
CA GLU A 109 21.28 1.76 -7.01
C GLU A 109 21.43 0.72 -8.14
N PRO A 110 22.53 0.73 -8.92
CA PRO A 110 22.71 -0.12 -10.10
C PRO A 110 22.52 -1.62 -9.84
N ARG A 111 22.97 -2.09 -8.66
CA ARG A 111 22.83 -3.49 -8.26
C ARG A 111 21.38 -3.84 -7.90
N ALA A 112 20.69 -2.93 -7.22
CA ALA A 112 19.29 -3.11 -6.85
C ALA A 112 18.41 -3.19 -8.10
N ILE A 113 18.61 -2.31 -9.09
CA ILE A 113 17.82 -2.35 -10.34
C ILE A 113 18.10 -3.59 -11.19
N GLU A 114 19.32 -4.13 -11.17
CA GLU A 114 19.64 -5.39 -11.84
C GLU A 114 18.92 -6.58 -11.19
N LEU A 115 18.98 -6.67 -9.85
CA LEU A 115 18.25 -7.67 -9.08
C LEU A 115 16.74 -7.53 -9.24
N PHE A 116 16.23 -6.29 -9.26
CA PHE A 116 14.83 -5.99 -9.46
C PHE A 116 14.32 -6.54 -10.78
N LYS A 117 15.04 -6.30 -11.88
CA LYS A 117 14.75 -6.85 -13.21
C LYS A 117 14.70 -8.37 -13.16
N ARG A 118 15.77 -8.99 -12.65
CA ARG A 118 15.88 -10.46 -12.61
C ARG A 118 14.76 -11.11 -11.80
N LEU A 119 14.46 -10.58 -10.61
CA LEU A 119 13.44 -11.16 -9.74
C LEU A 119 12.01 -10.93 -10.29
N LEU A 120 11.77 -9.81 -10.96
CA LEU A 120 10.50 -9.52 -11.63
C LEU A 120 10.28 -10.30 -12.93
N GLU A 121 11.29 -10.93 -13.51
CA GLU A 121 11.09 -11.83 -14.66
C GLU A 121 10.37 -13.14 -14.25
N THR A 122 10.37 -13.46 -12.96
CA THR A 122 9.66 -14.63 -12.42
C THR A 122 8.15 -14.39 -12.45
N LYS A 123 7.44 -15.12 -13.33
CA LYS A 123 6.05 -14.83 -13.75
C LYS A 123 4.96 -14.84 -12.67
N THR A 124 5.25 -15.27 -11.44
CA THR A 124 4.24 -15.43 -10.37
C THR A 124 4.54 -14.62 -9.10
N THR A 125 5.69 -13.97 -9.03
CA THR A 125 6.09 -13.19 -7.85
C THR A 125 5.96 -11.71 -8.18
N PHE A 126 5.44 -10.90 -7.25
CA PHE A 126 5.41 -9.43 -7.35
C PHE A 126 4.35 -8.78 -8.29
N ASP A 127 3.14 -9.35 -8.35
CA ASP A 127 2.05 -8.83 -9.19
C ASP A 127 1.51 -7.47 -8.75
N GLU A 128 1.48 -7.19 -7.46
CA GLU A 128 0.99 -5.92 -6.94
C GLU A 128 1.94 -4.78 -7.29
N ILE A 129 3.26 -5.01 -7.24
CA ILE A 129 4.27 -4.09 -7.74
C ILE A 129 4.03 -3.80 -9.22
N ARG A 130 3.85 -4.82 -10.07
CA ARG A 130 3.58 -4.64 -11.51
C ARG A 130 2.33 -3.80 -11.75
N ARG A 131 1.23 -4.12 -11.07
CA ARG A 131 -0.05 -3.38 -11.16
C ARG A 131 0.12 -1.93 -10.70
N PHE A 132 0.84 -1.72 -9.60
CA PHE A 132 1.12 -0.38 -9.08
C PHE A 132 1.92 0.45 -10.10
N LEU A 133 3.00 -0.12 -10.64
CA LEU A 133 3.82 0.51 -11.65
C LEU A 133 3.03 0.86 -12.93
N ALA A 134 2.18 -0.07 -13.42
CA ALA A 134 1.31 0.17 -14.56
C ALA A 134 0.32 1.34 -14.32
N LYS A 135 -0.30 1.40 -13.13
CA LYS A 135 -1.18 2.50 -12.72
C LYS A 135 -0.44 3.83 -12.67
N MET A 136 0.84 3.82 -12.29
CA MET A 136 1.64 5.02 -12.17
C MET A 136 2.22 5.54 -13.50
N ARG A 137 2.40 4.69 -14.53
CA ARG A 137 2.77 5.15 -15.90
C ARG A 137 1.83 6.23 -16.42
N GLY A 138 0.53 6.06 -16.21
CA GLY A 138 -0.49 7.04 -16.64
C GLY A 138 -0.45 8.35 -15.84
N LYS A 139 0.22 8.39 -14.69
CA LYS A 139 0.26 9.55 -13.77
C LYS A 139 1.62 10.25 -13.67
N ARG A 140 2.74 9.53 -13.84
CA ARG A 140 4.13 10.04 -13.67
C ARG A 140 5.05 9.35 -14.69
N ALA A 141 4.98 9.79 -15.94
CA ALA A 141 5.39 9.02 -17.12
C ALA A 141 6.91 8.77 -17.31
N ASN A 142 7.84 9.50 -16.68
CA ASN A 142 9.25 9.47 -17.13
C ASN A 142 10.22 8.52 -16.37
N ARG A 143 10.12 8.36 -15.05
CA ARG A 143 11.00 7.42 -14.29
C ARG A 143 10.38 6.04 -14.10
N LEU A 144 9.09 6.00 -13.78
CA LEU A 144 8.35 4.74 -13.56
C LEU A 144 8.15 3.95 -14.87
N ALA A 145 8.20 4.61 -16.03
CA ALA A 145 8.22 3.93 -17.32
C ALA A 145 9.43 3.00 -17.48
N ARG A 146 10.62 3.43 -17.03
CA ARG A 146 11.84 2.60 -17.10
C ARG A 146 11.74 1.36 -16.21
N LEU A 147 11.13 1.50 -15.04
CA LEU A 147 10.89 0.40 -14.10
C LEU A 147 9.78 -0.57 -14.58
N THR A 148 8.84 -0.11 -15.41
CA THR A 148 7.81 -0.98 -16.00
C THR A 148 8.28 -1.70 -17.24
N GLU A 149 9.09 -1.07 -18.09
CA GLU A 149 9.76 -1.75 -19.21
C GLU A 149 10.63 -2.90 -18.69
N ALA A 150 11.29 -2.69 -17.55
CA ALA A 150 12.01 -3.71 -16.80
C ALA A 150 11.13 -4.84 -16.24
N ALA A 151 9.89 -4.54 -15.82
CA ALA A 151 9.01 -5.50 -15.17
C ALA A 151 8.19 -6.38 -16.14
N GLY A 152 8.17 -6.02 -17.43
CA GLY A 152 7.31 -6.65 -18.43
C GLY A 152 5.81 -6.34 -18.24
N PRO A 153 4.97 -6.56 -19.27
CA PRO A 153 3.53 -6.42 -19.13
C PRO A 153 3.00 -7.45 -18.12
N PRO A 154 2.04 -7.09 -17.25
CA PRO A 154 1.43 -8.06 -16.35
C PRO A 154 0.77 -9.14 -17.20
N ALA A 155 1.09 -10.42 -16.91
CA ALA A 155 0.40 -11.53 -17.54
C ALA A 155 -1.09 -11.38 -17.24
N SER A 156 -1.90 -11.16 -18.28
CA SER A 156 -3.33 -11.07 -18.17
C SER A 156 -3.84 -12.36 -17.53
N LEU A 157 -4.41 -12.26 -16.34
CA LEU A 157 -5.24 -13.32 -15.77
C LEU A 157 -6.44 -13.50 -16.68
N ASN A 158 -6.35 -14.50 -17.57
CA ASN A 158 -7.50 -15.14 -18.19
C ASN A 158 -8.14 -16.09 -17.19
#